data_AF-A0A1F5MIE8-F1
#
_entry.id   AF-A0A1F5MIE8-F1
#
_cell.length_a   1.000
_cell.length_b   1.000
_cell.length_c   1.000
_cell.angle_alpha   90.00
_cell.angle_beta   90.00
_cell.angle_gamma   90.00
#
_symmetry.space_group_name_H-M   'P 1'
#
loop_
_entity.id
_entity.type
_entity.pdbx_description
1 polymer ?
#
loop_
_entity_poly.entity_id
_entity_poly.type
_entity_poly.pdbx_seq_one_letter_code
_entity_poly.pdbx_strand_id
1 'polypeptide(L)'
;MPEKARGMREIGDIRDRYSPDNPYIPALPPNQESAVNLLLTLINQACFLLDRQGLALEEKFVKEGGYSENLFQRRIKERNNF
;
A
#
# COMPACT_ATOMS: atom_id res chain seq x y z
N MET A 1 -11.62 -25.61 6.30
CA MET A 1 -10.99 -24.61 5.41
C MET A 1 -10.56 -23.43 6.29
N PRO A 2 -9.26 -23.21 6.53
CA PRO A 2 -8.78 -22.35 7.60
C PRO A 2 -8.98 -20.87 7.24
N GLU A 3 -9.33 -20.06 8.23
CA GLU A 3 -9.72 -18.64 8.16
C GLU A 3 -8.79 -17.76 7.29
N LYS A 4 -7.49 -18.04 7.30
CA LYS A 4 -6.46 -17.35 6.49
C LYS A 4 -6.72 -17.42 4.98
N ALA A 5 -7.30 -18.53 4.51
CA ALA A 5 -7.63 -18.69 3.10
C ALA A 5 -8.82 -17.82 2.66
N ARG A 6 -9.65 -17.33 3.59
CA ARG A 6 -10.76 -16.42 3.28
C ARG A 6 -10.27 -15.00 3.03
N GLY A 7 -9.42 -14.47 3.91
CA GLY A 7 -8.84 -13.13 3.74
C GLY A 7 -8.00 -12.99 2.46
N MET A 8 -7.29 -14.06 2.06
CA MET A 8 -6.56 -14.09 0.79
C MET A 8 -7.47 -14.02 -0.45
N ARG A 9 -8.70 -14.56 -0.37
CA ARG A 9 -9.68 -14.50 -1.47
C ARG A 9 -10.32 -13.13 -1.58
N GLU A 10 -10.68 -12.51 -0.45
CA GLU A 10 -11.20 -11.13 -0.43
C GLU A 10 -10.20 -10.12 -1.01
N ILE A 11 -8.91 -10.28 -0.73
CA ILE A 11 -7.85 -9.42 -1.31
C ILE A 11 -7.73 -9.66 -2.83
N GLY A 12 -7.90 -10.91 -3.29
CA GLY A 12 -7.94 -11.25 -4.71
C GLY A 12 -9.10 -10.57 -5.45
N ASP A 13 -10.30 -10.60 -4.86
CA ASP A 13 -11.51 -9.97 -5.42
C ASP A 13 -11.42 -8.43 -5.46
N ILE A 14 -10.65 -7.81 -4.57
CA ILE A 14 -10.38 -6.36 -4.61
C ILE A 14 -9.45 -6.00 -5.78
N ARG A 15 -8.43 -6.83 -6.05
CA ARG A 15 -7.48 -6.60 -7.16
C ARG A 15 -8.13 -6.73 -8.53
N ASP A 16 -9.08 -7.64 -8.69
CA ASP A 16 -9.76 -7.88 -9.98
C ASP A 16 -10.67 -6.70 -10.40
N ARG A 17 -11.07 -5.85 -9.45
CA ARG A 17 -11.84 -4.62 -9.71
C ARG A 17 -10.99 -3.40 -10.04
N TYR A 18 -9.67 -3.49 -9.91
CA TYR A 18 -8.77 -2.38 -10.21
C TYR A 18 -8.12 -2.62 -11.58
N SER A 19 -8.82 -2.25 -12.63
CA SER A 19 -8.22 -2.17 -13.97
C SER A 19 -7.46 -0.84 -14.09
N PRO A 20 -6.19 -0.83 -14.52
CA PRO A 20 -5.44 0.41 -14.78
C PRO A 20 -6.18 1.36 -15.73
N ASP A 21 -6.97 0.79 -16.64
CA ASP A 21 -7.74 1.53 -17.66
C ASP A 21 -9.11 1.99 -17.15
N ASN A 22 -9.57 1.50 -15.99
CA ASN A 22 -10.84 1.90 -15.38
C ASN A 22 -10.75 1.87 -13.85
N PRO A 23 -10.13 2.90 -13.23
CA PRO A 23 -10.03 2.98 -11.78
C PRO A 23 -11.41 3.09 -11.15
N TYR A 24 -11.65 2.34 -10.08
CA TYR A 24 -12.88 2.48 -9.30
C TYR A 24 -12.95 3.87 -8.66
N ILE A 25 -13.87 4.70 -9.13
CA ILE A 25 -14.18 5.99 -8.54
C ILE A 25 -15.48 5.83 -7.74
N PRO A 26 -15.43 5.96 -6.40
CA PRO A 26 -16.66 5.91 -5.60
C PRO A 26 -17.60 7.05 -6.01
N ALA A 27 -18.91 6.79 -5.94
CA ALA A 27 -19.91 7.79 -6.28
C ALA A 27 -19.72 9.06 -5.44
N LEU A 28 -19.61 10.21 -6.12
CA LEU A 28 -19.46 11.50 -5.48
C LEU A 28 -20.81 12.06 -5.03
N PRO A 29 -20.84 12.98 -4.04
CA PRO A 29 -22.03 13.72 -3.69
C PRO A 29 -22.67 14.39 -4.93
N PRO A 30 -24.00 14.42 -5.04
CA PRO A 30 -24.68 15.01 -6.20
C PRO A 30 -24.52 16.54 -6.26
N ASN A 31 -24.32 17.20 -5.10
CA ASN A 31 -24.02 18.62 -5.06
C ASN A 31 -22.55 18.87 -5.41
N GLN A 32 -22.34 19.73 -6.41
CA GLN A 32 -21.01 20.00 -6.96
C GLN A 32 -20.04 20.59 -5.92
N GLU A 33 -20.49 21.54 -5.10
CA GLU A 33 -19.65 22.15 -4.05
C GLU A 33 -19.19 21.10 -3.03
N SER A 34 -20.12 20.24 -2.61
CA SER A 34 -19.84 19.15 -1.68
C SER A 34 -18.88 18.11 -2.26
N ALA A 35 -19.03 17.79 -3.55
CA ALA A 35 -18.12 16.90 -4.25
C ALA A 35 -16.70 17.48 -4.34
N VAL A 36 -16.57 18.75 -4.69
CA VAL A 36 -15.26 19.43 -4.77
C VAL A 36 -14.59 19.51 -3.40
N ASN A 37 -15.32 19.90 -2.36
CA ASN A 37 -14.80 19.99 -1.00
C ASN A 37 -14.34 18.61 -0.48
N LEU A 38 -15.10 17.56 -0.76
CA LEU A 38 -14.73 16.19 -0.45
C LEU A 38 -13.44 15.78 -1.17
N LEU A 39 -13.37 15.99 -2.50
CA LEU A 39 -12.18 15.64 -3.29
C LEU A 39 -10.94 16.37 -2.80
N LEU A 40 -11.03 17.68 -2.52
CA LEU A 40 -9.92 18.47 -1.99
C LEU A 40 -9.44 17.92 -0.64
N THR A 41 -10.37 17.54 0.24
CA THR A 41 -10.05 16.93 1.54
C THR A 41 -9.33 15.61 1.36
N LEU A 42 -9.80 14.76 0.45
CA LEU A 42 -9.19 13.45 0.16
C LEU A 42 -7.78 13.59 -0.44
N ILE A 43 -7.58 14.54 -1.36
CA ILE A 43 -6.26 14.84 -1.93
C ILE A 43 -5.29 15.25 -0.83
N ASN A 44 -5.71 16.19 0.04
CA ASN A 44 -4.86 16.65 1.14
C ASN A 44 -4.50 15.51 2.11
N GLN A 45 -5.47 14.64 2.43
CA GLN A 45 -5.22 13.45 3.27
C GLN A 45 -4.26 12.47 2.58
N ALA A 46 -4.43 12.22 1.29
CA ALA A 46 -3.55 11.33 0.53
C ALA A 46 -2.11 11.86 0.51
N CYS A 47 -1.90 13.15 0.24
CA CYS A 47 -0.58 13.79 0.29
C CYS A 47 0.06 13.60 1.67
N PHE A 48 -0.66 13.93 2.75
CA PHE A 48 -0.17 13.76 4.11
C PHE A 48 0.21 12.31 4.45
N LEU A 49 -0.58 11.33 4.00
CA LEU A 49 -0.29 9.91 4.22
C LEU A 49 0.92 9.43 3.41
N LEU A 50 1.09 9.92 2.18
CA LEU A 50 2.25 9.60 1.35
C LEU A 50 3.54 10.14 1.96
N ASP A 51 3.52 11.37 2.48
CA ASP A 51 4.68 11.96 3.17
C ASP A 51 5.07 11.12 4.40
N ARG A 52 4.08 10.72 5.21
CA ARG A 52 4.31 9.86 6.37
C ARG A 52 4.81 8.47 6.00
N GLN A 53 4.36 7.91 4.88
CA GLN A 53 4.88 6.64 4.37
C GLN A 53 6.35 6.77 3.96
N GLY A 54 6.73 7.89 3.33
CA GLY A 54 8.13 8.18 3.00
C GLY A 54 9.01 8.22 4.26
N LEU A 55 8.62 9.02 5.25
CA LEU A 55 9.35 9.12 6.52
C LEU A 55 9.45 7.78 7.26
N ALA A 56 8.35 7.01 7.30
CA ALA A 56 8.35 5.71 7.93
C ALA A 56 9.26 4.71 7.20
N LEU A 57 9.32 4.77 5.87
CA LEU A 57 10.25 3.97 5.08
C LEU A 57 11.69 4.38 5.38
N GLU A 58 12.02 5.66 5.38
CA GLU A 58 13.37 6.14 5.73
C GLU A 58 13.80 5.66 7.12
N GLU A 59 12.95 5.84 8.14
CA GLU A 59 13.21 5.38 9.49
C GLU A 59 13.45 3.87 9.54
N LYS A 60 12.65 3.09 8.81
CA LYS A 60 12.81 1.64 8.70
C LYS A 60 14.13 1.27 8.04
N PHE A 61 14.52 1.95 6.96
CA PHE A 61 15.80 1.70 6.28
C PHE A 61 16.98 1.97 7.21
N VAL A 62 16.92 3.03 8.03
CA VAL A 62 17.96 3.34 9.01
C VAL A 62 18.03 2.32 10.15
N LYS A 63 16.88 1.85 10.65
CA LYS A 63 16.83 0.92 11.80
C LYS A 63 17.04 -0.55 11.44
N GLU A 64 16.47 -1.00 10.33
CA GLU A 64 16.40 -2.41 9.93
C GLU A 64 17.30 -2.75 8.73
N GLY A 65 17.89 -1.73 8.08
CA GLY A 65 18.65 -1.90 6.84
C GLY A 65 17.77 -1.97 5.60
N GLY A 66 18.38 -1.71 4.44
CA GLY A 66 17.67 -1.71 3.16
C GLY A 66 17.29 -3.11 2.66
N TYR A 67 16.39 -3.19 1.68
CA TYR A 67 15.99 -4.47 1.07
C TYR A 67 17.19 -5.26 0.53
N SER A 68 18.10 -4.60 -0.20
CA SER A 68 19.28 -5.26 -0.79
C SER A 68 20.25 -5.79 0.26
N GLU A 69 20.47 -5.02 1.34
CA GLU A 69 21.32 -5.43 2.46
C GLU A 69 20.73 -6.65 3.16
N ASN A 70 19.45 -6.58 3.51
CA ASN A 70 18.74 -7.68 4.13
C ASN A 70 18.70 -8.93 3.26
N LEU A 71 18.50 -8.77 1.94
CA LEU A 71 18.53 -9.88 0.98
C LEU A 71 19.93 -10.50 0.88
N PHE A 72 20.97 -9.68 0.88
CA PHE A 72 22.35 -10.15 0.86
C PHE A 72 22.71 -10.94 2.12
N GLN A 73 22.35 -10.43 3.31
CA GLN A 73 22.56 -11.14 4.58
C GLN A 73 21.84 -12.51 4.59
N ARG A 74 20.61 -12.57 4.07
CA ARG A 74 19.89 -13.84 3.89
C ARG A 74 20.66 -14.80 2.96
N ARG A 75 21.15 -14.31 1.81
CA ARG A 75 21.92 -15.14 0.87
C ARG A 75 23.22 -15.70 1.47
N ILE A 76 23.92 -14.93 2.32
CA ILE A 76 25.12 -15.44 3.01
C ILE A 76 24.74 -16.54 4.00
N LYS A 77 23.69 -16.33 4.81
CA LYS A 77 23.21 -17.35 5.77
C LYS A 77 22.85 -18.65 5.08
N GLU A 78 22.14 -18.58 3.95
CA GLU A 78 21.81 -19.77 3.16
C GLU A 78 23.06 -20.49 2.63
N ARG A 79 24.10 -19.76 2.21
CA ARG A 79 25.36 -20.35 1.72
C ARG A 79 26.19 -21.01 2.82
N ASN A 80 26.18 -20.46 4.02
CA ASN A 80 26.95 -20.99 5.16
C ASN A 80 26.24 -22.14 5.90
N ASN A 81 24.97 -22.42 5.57
CA ASN A 81 24.21 -23.55 6.08
C ASN A 81 24.40 -24.85 5.26
N PHE A 82 25.30 -24.84 4.26
CA PHE A 82 25.80 -26.00 3.54
C PHE A 82 27.22 -26.35 4.02
#